data_AF-A0A6N1BGS0-F1
#
_entry.id   AF-A0A6N1BGS0-F1
#
_cell.length_a   1.000
_cell.length_b   1.000
_cell.length_c   1.000
_cell.angle_alpha   90.00
_cell.angle_beta   90.00
_cell.angle_gamma   90.00
#
_symmetry.space_group_name_H-M   'P 1'
#
loop_
_entity.id
_entity.type
_entity.pdbx_description
1 polymer ?
#
loop_
_entity_poly.entity_id
_entity_poly.type
_entity_poly.pdbx_seq_one_letter_code
_entity_poly.pdbx_strand_id
1 'polypeptide(L)'
;MRIRSQKDFASGLMFVLVGLGFSFVARGYSMGTAAKMGPGYFPFLLGLVLAGLGALVLLSSLSSKGEEDRMERWDIKILLWILGSVVLFGLLLKPLGMVLSVFVLVIVSSMASHEFSWKGALLNSVVLVLISMGAFVYGINLQMPVWPAFITG
;
A
#
# COMPACT_ATOMS: atom_id res chain seq x y z
N MET A 1 -14.03 -21.55 -21.32
CA MET A 1 -12.96 -21.11 -20.40
C MET A 1 -13.37 -21.54 -18.99
N ARG A 2 -12.55 -22.31 -18.28
CA ARG A 2 -12.85 -22.80 -16.92
C ARG A 2 -11.92 -22.09 -15.94
N ILE A 3 -12.48 -21.45 -14.92
CA ILE A 3 -11.70 -20.80 -13.86
C ILE A 3 -11.03 -21.91 -13.05
N ARG A 4 -9.69 -21.97 -13.04
CA ARG A 4 -8.93 -22.99 -12.32
C ARG A 4 -8.43 -22.51 -10.96
N SER A 5 -7.80 -21.34 -10.92
CA SER A 5 -7.43 -20.67 -9.67
C SER A 5 -8.49 -19.62 -9.33
N GLN A 6 -9.38 -19.94 -8.37
CA GLN A 6 -10.41 -18.99 -7.94
C GLN A 6 -9.80 -17.78 -7.22
N LYS A 7 -8.71 -18.02 -6.49
CA LYS A 7 -7.96 -16.99 -5.74
C LYS A 7 -7.29 -15.98 -6.67
N ASP A 8 -6.62 -16.45 -7.72
CA ASP A 8 -5.97 -15.55 -8.69
C ASP A 8 -7.01 -14.81 -9.54
N PHE A 9 -8.08 -15.49 -9.92
CA PHE A 9 -9.17 -14.84 -10.66
C PHE A 9 -9.77 -13.68 -9.86
N ALA A 10 -10.08 -13.89 -8.58
CA ALA A 10 -10.70 -12.87 -7.75
C ALA A 10 -9.74 -11.75 -7.35
N SER A 11 -8.49 -12.07 -6.99
CA SER A 11 -7.47 -11.06 -6.69
C SER A 11 -7.12 -10.23 -7.94
N GLY A 12 -6.97 -10.86 -9.09
CA GLY A 12 -6.79 -10.19 -10.38
C GLY A 12 -7.96 -9.27 -10.71
N LEU A 13 -9.20 -9.75 -10.55
CA LEU A 13 -10.40 -8.92 -10.76
C LEU A 13 -10.45 -7.74 -9.78
N MET A 14 -10.13 -7.98 -8.52
CA MET A 14 -10.08 -6.94 -7.49
C MET A 14 -9.03 -5.87 -7.83
N PHE A 15 -7.83 -6.24 -8.25
CA PHE A 15 -6.80 -5.30 -8.69
C PHE A 15 -7.19 -4.52 -9.94
N VAL A 16 -7.85 -5.15 -10.91
CA VAL A 16 -8.40 -4.46 -12.10
C VAL A 16 -9.43 -3.41 -11.68
N LEU A 17 -10.42 -3.80 -10.88
CA LEU A 17 -11.51 -2.91 -10.49
C LEU A 17 -11.01 -1.75 -9.62
N VAL A 18 -10.16 -2.04 -8.62
CA VAL A 18 -9.59 -1.03 -7.74
C VAL A 18 -8.65 -0.11 -8.51
N GLY A 19 -7.75 -0.67 -9.33
CA GLY A 19 -6.82 0.10 -10.15
C GLY A 19 -7.53 1.06 -11.11
N LEU A 20 -8.51 0.56 -11.88
CA LEU A 20 -9.33 1.40 -12.76
C LEU A 20 -10.17 2.42 -11.98
N GLY A 21 -10.69 2.05 -10.79
CA GLY A 21 -11.42 2.96 -9.92
C GLY A 21 -10.55 4.14 -9.47
N PHE A 22 -9.35 3.88 -8.96
CA PHE A 22 -8.39 4.94 -8.61
C PHE A 22 -8.01 5.77 -9.83
N SER A 23 -7.69 5.15 -10.96
CA SER A 23 -7.38 5.89 -12.20
C SER A 23 -8.55 6.72 -12.71
N PHE A 24 -9.79 6.29 -12.51
CA PHE A 24 -10.97 7.06 -12.89
C PHE A 24 -11.15 8.28 -11.98
N VAL A 25 -11.13 8.08 -10.65
CA VAL A 25 -11.25 9.17 -9.65
C VAL A 25 -10.11 10.18 -9.77
N ALA A 26 -8.89 9.71 -10.03
CA ALA A 26 -7.71 10.55 -10.18
C ALA A 26 -7.81 11.58 -11.33
N ARG A 27 -8.65 11.33 -12.35
CA ARG A 27 -8.90 12.29 -13.46
C ARG A 27 -9.57 13.57 -12.99
N GLY A 28 -10.28 13.54 -11.85
CA GLY A 28 -10.87 14.73 -11.23
C GLY A 28 -9.86 15.63 -10.54
N TYR A 29 -8.60 15.20 -10.39
CA TYR A 29 -7.53 15.97 -9.77
C TYR A 29 -6.55 16.50 -10.81
N SER A 30 -5.89 17.61 -10.50
CA SER A 30 -4.84 18.16 -11.37
C SER A 30 -3.69 17.15 -11.51
N MET A 31 -3.33 16.82 -12.75
CA MET A 31 -2.19 15.93 -13.04
C MET A 31 -0.85 16.66 -12.90
N GLY A 32 -0.79 17.96 -13.16
CA GLY A 32 0.48 18.69 -13.17
C GLY A 32 1.41 18.19 -14.28
N THR A 33 2.71 18.12 -14.02
CA THR A 33 3.73 17.58 -14.94
C THR A 33 4.55 16.49 -14.26
N ALA A 34 5.33 15.72 -15.01
CA ALA A 34 6.24 14.73 -14.41
C ALA A 34 7.24 15.35 -13.43
N ALA A 35 7.65 16.61 -13.65
CA ALA A 35 8.56 17.35 -12.77
C ALA A 35 7.84 18.01 -11.57
N LYS A 36 6.53 18.23 -11.67
CA LYS A 36 5.68 18.80 -10.61
C LYS A 36 4.36 18.03 -10.58
N MET A 37 4.43 16.82 -10.02
CA MET A 37 3.31 15.90 -9.99
C MET A 37 2.17 16.48 -9.16
N GLY A 38 1.01 16.64 -9.77
CA GLY A 38 -0.21 16.99 -9.04
C GLY A 38 -0.79 15.79 -8.28
N PRO A 39 -1.77 16.01 -7.39
CA PRO A 39 -2.36 14.96 -6.56
C PRO A 39 -3.00 13.81 -7.36
N GLY A 40 -3.42 14.05 -8.61
CA GLY A 40 -3.96 13.01 -9.49
C GLY A 40 -2.90 12.15 -10.19
N TYR A 41 -1.68 12.64 -10.34
CA TYR A 41 -0.65 12.00 -11.18
C TYR A 41 -0.30 10.60 -10.69
N PHE A 42 0.07 10.50 -9.40
CA PHE A 42 0.52 9.25 -8.81
C PHE A 42 -0.62 8.21 -8.71
N PRO A 43 -1.81 8.53 -8.16
CA PRO A 43 -2.92 7.58 -8.13
C PRO A 43 -3.37 7.11 -9.53
N PHE A 44 -3.32 7.99 -10.53
CA PHE A 44 -3.70 7.64 -11.90
C PHE A 44 -2.79 6.58 -12.50
N LEU A 45 -1.48 6.85 -12.48
CA LEU A 45 -0.47 5.99 -13.11
C LEU A 45 -0.33 4.68 -12.33
N LEU A 46 -0.29 4.74 -11.00
CA LEU A 46 -0.22 3.55 -10.16
C LEU A 46 -1.48 2.67 -10.32
N GLY A 47 -2.66 3.29 -10.43
CA GLY A 47 -3.91 2.59 -10.70
C GLY A 47 -3.90 1.87 -12.06
N LEU A 48 -3.30 2.47 -13.09
CA LEU A 48 -3.19 1.85 -14.42
C LEU A 48 -2.24 0.66 -14.40
N VAL A 49 -1.08 0.80 -13.72
CA VAL A 49 -0.13 -0.31 -13.52
C VAL A 49 -0.78 -1.44 -12.73
N LEU A 50 -1.48 -1.12 -11.64
CA LEU A 50 -2.20 -2.10 -10.82
C LEU A 50 -3.27 -2.83 -11.64
N ALA A 51 -4.03 -2.12 -12.46
CA ALA A 51 -5.02 -2.72 -13.34
C ALA A 51 -4.38 -3.62 -14.41
N GLY A 52 -3.24 -3.22 -14.98
CA GLY A 52 -2.47 -4.03 -15.93
C GLY A 52 -1.96 -5.32 -15.30
N LEU A 53 -1.31 -5.24 -14.13
CA LEU A 53 -0.86 -6.42 -13.38
C LEU A 53 -2.02 -7.32 -12.97
N GLY A 54 -3.14 -6.74 -12.51
CA GLY A 54 -4.37 -7.47 -12.19
C GLY A 54 -4.95 -8.20 -13.40
N ALA A 55 -4.93 -7.57 -14.58
CA ALA A 55 -5.38 -8.21 -15.82
C ALA A 55 -4.47 -9.38 -16.21
N LEU A 56 -3.15 -9.27 -16.04
CA LEU A 56 -2.23 -10.38 -16.29
C LEU A 56 -2.50 -11.57 -15.35
N VAL A 57 -2.74 -11.32 -14.06
CA VAL A 57 -3.10 -12.35 -13.07
C VAL A 57 -4.48 -12.96 -13.37
N LEU A 58 -5.46 -12.14 -13.76
CA LEU A 58 -6.79 -12.62 -14.12
C LEU A 58 -6.73 -13.49 -15.36
N LEU A 59 -5.99 -13.09 -16.40
CA LEU A 59 -5.85 -13.88 -17.62
C LEU A 59 -5.07 -15.17 -17.38
N SER A 60 -4.03 -15.15 -16.53
CA SER A 60 -3.28 -16.36 -16.18
C SER A 60 -4.13 -17.38 -15.42
N SER A 61 -5.08 -16.91 -14.59
CA SER A 61 -6.02 -17.79 -13.85
C SER A 61 -6.97 -18.60 -14.75
N LEU A 62 -7.15 -18.17 -16.00
CA LEU A 62 -7.97 -18.84 -17.02
C LEU A 62 -7.16 -19.86 -17.86
N SER A 63 -5.84 -19.91 -17.67
CA SER A 63 -4.95 -20.81 -18.40
C SER A 63 -5.09 -22.26 -17.92
N SER A 64 -5.06 -23.21 -18.86
CA SER A 64 -5.18 -24.65 -18.56
C SER A 64 -3.97 -25.24 -17.81
N LYS A 65 -2.93 -24.46 -17.55
CA LYS A 65 -1.70 -24.90 -16.85
C LYS A 65 -1.68 -24.54 -15.35
N GLY A 66 -2.69 -23.85 -14.82
CA GLY A 66 -2.73 -23.41 -13.42
C GLY A 66 -3.17 -24.51 -12.43
N GLU A 67 -2.68 -24.41 -11.19
CA GLU A 67 -3.12 -25.23 -10.05
C GLU A 67 -4.60 -24.94 -9.72
N GLU A 68 -5.31 -25.99 -9.28
CA GLU A 68 -6.70 -25.85 -8.81
C GLU A 68 -6.68 -25.44 -7.33
N ASP A 69 -6.84 -24.14 -7.06
CA ASP A 69 -6.95 -23.60 -5.72
C ASP A 69 -8.34 -22.98 -5.47
N ARG A 70 -8.88 -23.24 -4.28
CA ARG A 70 -10.17 -22.71 -3.84
C ARG A 70 -9.94 -21.46 -3.00
N MET A 71 -10.80 -20.47 -3.18
CA MET A 71 -10.71 -19.28 -2.37
C MET A 71 -11.01 -19.60 -0.90
N GLU A 72 -10.07 -19.30 -0.02
CA GLU A 72 -10.29 -19.30 1.42
C GLU A 72 -11.24 -18.16 1.83
N ARG A 73 -11.74 -18.23 3.06
CA ARG A 73 -12.65 -17.21 3.60
C ARG A 73 -11.92 -15.87 3.75
N TRP A 74 -12.67 -14.79 3.63
CA TRP A 74 -12.13 -13.45 3.83
C TRP A 74 -11.77 -13.22 5.30
N ASP A 75 -10.49 -12.95 5.56
CA ASP A 75 -10.02 -12.55 6.89
C ASP A 75 -10.23 -11.05 7.12
N ILE A 76 -11.46 -10.71 7.51
CA ILE A 76 -11.86 -9.33 7.85
C ILE A 76 -10.95 -8.75 8.92
N LYS A 77 -10.47 -9.58 9.86
CA LYS A 77 -9.55 -9.15 10.92
C LYS A 77 -8.24 -8.61 10.32
N ILE A 78 -7.61 -9.33 9.40
CA ILE A 78 -6.36 -8.92 8.75
C ILE A 78 -6.61 -7.64 7.95
N LEU A 79 -7.70 -7.58 7.20
CA LEU A 79 -8.08 -6.40 6.43
C LEU A 79 -8.21 -5.15 7.33
N LEU A 80 -8.87 -5.27 8.48
CA LEU A 80 -9.03 -4.18 9.44
C LEU A 80 -7.71 -3.75 10.07
N TRP A 81 -6.79 -4.67 10.36
CA TRP A 81 -5.46 -4.32 10.87
C TRP A 81 -4.66 -3.51 9.84
N ILE A 82 -4.64 -3.96 8.57
CA ILE A 82 -3.90 -3.26 7.52
C ILE A 82 -4.50 -1.89 7.23
N LEU A 83 -5.80 -1.81 6.96
CA LEU A 83 -6.47 -0.52 6.70
C LEU A 83 -6.40 0.41 7.92
N GLY A 84 -6.61 -0.13 9.12
CA GLY A 84 -6.52 0.60 10.37
C GLY A 84 -5.13 1.19 10.61
N SER A 85 -4.07 0.45 10.32
CA SER A 85 -2.69 0.94 10.42
C SER A 85 -2.41 2.12 9.47
N VAL A 86 -2.92 2.07 8.24
CA VAL A 86 -2.77 3.15 7.25
C VAL A 86 -3.54 4.40 7.67
N VAL A 87 -4.77 4.23 8.17
CA VAL A 87 -5.56 5.35 8.71
C VAL A 87 -4.86 5.96 9.92
N LEU A 88 -4.38 5.13 10.84
CA LEU A 88 -3.66 5.57 12.03
C LEU A 88 -2.38 6.34 11.66
N PHE A 89 -1.62 5.88 10.67
CA PHE A 89 -0.47 6.61 10.12
C PHE A 89 -0.85 8.02 9.67
N GLY A 90 -1.92 8.16 8.88
CA GLY A 90 -2.38 9.48 8.40
C GLY A 90 -2.78 10.43 9.52
N LEU A 91 -3.38 9.90 10.60
CA LEU A 91 -3.77 10.67 11.78
C LEU A 91 -2.56 11.09 12.63
N LEU A 92 -1.56 10.21 12.75
CA LEU A 92 -0.36 10.45 13.56
C LEU A 92 0.72 11.29 12.86
N LEU A 93 0.69 11.37 11.52
CA LEU A 93 1.72 12.05 10.74
C LEU A 93 1.92 13.51 11.15
N LYS A 94 0.83 14.25 11.36
CA LYS A 94 0.90 15.66 11.79
C LYS A 94 1.44 15.84 13.22
N PRO A 95 0.90 15.16 14.26
CA PRO A 95 1.36 15.35 15.63
C PRO A 95 2.70 14.67 15.96
N LEU A 96 2.95 13.47 15.44
CA LEU A 96 4.11 12.65 15.81
C LEU A 96 5.27 12.71 14.79
N GLY A 97 5.02 13.25 13.61
CA GLY A 97 5.99 13.29 12.51
C GLY A 97 6.19 11.92 11.84
N MET A 98 6.98 11.92 10.77
CA MET A 98 7.24 10.77 9.92
C MET A 98 7.83 9.59 10.70
N VAL A 99 8.85 9.83 11.53
CA VAL A 99 9.61 8.76 12.19
C VAL A 99 8.71 7.87 13.05
N LEU A 100 7.96 8.48 13.96
CA LEU A 100 7.07 7.74 14.86
C LEU A 100 5.86 7.18 14.13
N SER A 101 5.33 7.91 13.12
CA SER A 101 4.17 7.43 12.37
C SER A 101 4.49 6.19 11.53
N VAL A 102 5.64 6.17 10.84
CA VAL A 102 6.11 5.00 10.09
C VAL A 102 6.40 3.85 11.05
N PHE A 103 7.01 4.13 12.21
CA PHE A 103 7.26 3.10 13.22
C PHE A 103 5.95 2.43 13.68
N VAL A 104 4.94 3.23 14.04
CA VAL A 104 3.62 2.72 14.44
C VAL A 104 2.95 1.94 13.31
N LEU A 105 2.98 2.47 12.08
CA LEU A 105 2.45 1.79 10.90
C LEU A 105 3.04 0.39 10.73
N VAL A 106 4.37 0.25 10.83
CA VAL A 106 5.05 -1.03 10.65
C VAL A 106 4.72 -1.99 11.78
N ILE A 107 4.70 -1.54 13.04
CA ILE A 107 4.37 -2.41 14.18
C ILE A 107 2.93 -2.91 14.10
N VAL A 108 1.97 -2.01 13.85
CA VAL A 108 0.54 -2.34 13.81
C VAL A 108 0.22 -3.24 12.61
N SER A 109 0.82 -2.97 11.44
CA SER A 109 0.64 -3.84 10.27
C SER A 109 1.31 -5.21 10.46
N SER A 110 2.46 -5.27 11.13
CA SER A 110 3.16 -6.54 11.41
C SER A 110 2.36 -7.47 12.33
N MET A 111 1.55 -6.92 13.25
CA MET A 111 0.66 -7.70 14.11
C MET A 111 -0.45 -8.44 13.33
N ALA A 112 -0.70 -8.08 12.08
CA ALA A 112 -1.62 -8.81 11.21
C ALA A 112 -1.02 -10.13 10.68
N SER A 113 0.32 -10.29 10.76
CA SER A 113 1.01 -11.49 10.26
C SER A 113 0.84 -12.68 11.19
N HIS A 114 0.58 -13.85 10.61
CA HIS A 114 0.55 -15.13 11.35
C HIS A 114 1.93 -15.54 11.87
N GLU A 115 3.01 -15.03 11.28
CA GLU A 115 4.40 -15.27 11.66
C GLU A 115 5.01 -14.05 12.37
N PHE A 116 4.22 -13.37 13.19
CA PHE A 116 4.68 -12.17 13.88
C PHE A 116 5.85 -12.48 14.83
N SER A 117 6.96 -11.76 14.64
CA SER A 117 8.08 -11.74 15.58
C SER A 117 8.42 -10.31 15.97
N TRP A 118 8.51 -10.05 17.27
CA TRP A 118 8.85 -8.72 17.80
C TRP A 118 10.22 -8.24 17.29
N LYS A 119 11.20 -9.14 17.19
CA LYS A 119 12.53 -8.83 16.66
C LYS A 119 12.46 -8.42 15.19
N GLY A 120 11.72 -9.18 14.37
CA GLY A 120 11.54 -8.86 12.95
C GLY A 120 10.79 -7.55 12.73
N ALA A 121 9.69 -7.34 13.46
CA ALA A 121 8.89 -6.12 13.35
C ALA A 121 9.69 -4.88 13.78
N LEU A 122 10.44 -4.95 14.89
CA LEU A 122 11.26 -3.85 15.37
C LEU A 122 12.39 -3.54 14.39
N LEU A 123 13.10 -4.56 13.90
CA LEU A 123 14.15 -4.37 12.89
C LEU A 123 13.59 -3.75 11.61
N ASN A 124 12.47 -4.28 11.09
CA ASN A 124 11.82 -3.77 9.89
C ASN A 124 11.37 -2.31 10.07
N SER A 125 10.83 -1.96 11.25
CA SER A 125 10.41 -0.59 11.55
C SER A 125 11.57 0.39 11.52
N VAL A 126 12.71 0.04 12.12
CA VAL A 126 13.91 0.89 12.11
C VAL A 126 14.45 1.04 10.68
N VAL A 127 14.56 -0.06 9.94
CA VAL A 127 15.04 -0.04 8.55
C VAL A 127 14.13 0.81 7.65
N LEU A 128 12.81 0.63 7.74
CA LEU A 128 11.84 1.41 6.95
C LEU A 128 11.84 2.89 7.32
N VAL A 129 12.00 3.23 8.59
CA VAL A 129 12.16 4.63 9.03
C VAL A 129 13.42 5.24 8.41
N LEU A 130 14.55 4.53 8.47
CA LEU A 130 15.82 5.02 7.90
C LEU A 130 15.74 5.19 6.38
N ILE A 131 15.16 4.22 5.67
CA ILE A 131 14.93 4.30 4.22
C ILE A 131 13.98 5.46 3.89
N SER A 132 12.89 5.62 4.65
CA SER A 132 11.93 6.70 4.43
C SER A 132 12.57 8.07 4.66
N MET A 133 13.36 8.23 5.73
CA MET A 133 14.08 9.46 5.98
C MET A 133 15.13 9.73 4.89
N GLY A 134 15.90 8.71 4.50
CA GLY A 134 16.86 8.76 3.40
C GLY A 134 16.24 9.21 2.08
N ALA A 135 15.12 8.60 1.68
CA ALA A 135 14.46 8.89 0.41
C ALA A 135 13.70 10.21 0.44
N PHE A 136 12.85 10.44 1.44
CA PHE A 136 11.94 11.59 1.47
C PHE A 136 12.57 12.86 2.02
N VAL A 137 13.35 12.78 3.10
CA VAL A 137 13.96 13.96 3.72
C VAL A 137 15.25 14.33 3.00
N TYR A 138 16.16 13.37 2.83
CA TYR A 138 17.47 13.67 2.24
C TYR A 138 17.47 13.56 0.71
N GLY A 139 16.75 12.59 0.14
CA GLY A 139 16.77 12.31 -1.29
C GLY A 139 16.01 13.35 -2.12
N ILE A 140 14.73 13.56 -1.82
CA ILE A 140 13.86 14.48 -2.58
C ILE A 140 13.53 15.79 -1.83
N ASN A 141 14.07 15.99 -0.63
CA ASN A 141 13.88 17.18 0.20
C ASN A 141 12.40 17.56 0.42
N LEU A 142 11.58 16.55 0.71
CA LEU A 142 10.15 16.73 0.90
C LEU A 142 9.87 17.43 2.22
N GLN A 143 9.20 18.59 2.14
CA GLN A 143 8.80 19.36 3.32
C GLN A 143 7.66 18.66 4.05
N MET A 144 8.00 17.92 5.11
CA MET A 144 7.03 17.28 6.00
C MET A 144 7.55 17.21 7.44
N PRO A 145 6.67 17.10 8.46
CA PRO A 145 7.11 16.94 9.84
C PRO A 145 7.84 15.62 10.00
N VAL A 146 9.15 15.69 10.29
CA VAL A 146 9.98 14.50 10.53
C VAL A 146 9.88 14.07 11.98
N TRP A 147 9.98 15.06 12.87
CA TRP A 147 9.97 14.91 14.31
C TRP A 147 8.59 15.25 14.89
N PRO A 148 8.30 14.78 16.11
CA PRO A 148 7.06 15.12 16.79
C PRO A 148 6.95 16.62 17.05
N ALA A 149 5.74 17.14 16.96
CA ALA A 149 5.45 18.57 17.15
C ALA A 149 5.83 19.07 18.56
N PHE A 150 5.85 18.18 19.56
CA PHE A 150 6.24 18.51 20.92
C PHE A 150 7.76 18.56 21.16
N ILE A 151 8.58 18.05 20.24
CA ILE A 151 10.06 18.13 20.32
C ILE A 151 10.59 19.35 19.54
N THR A 152 9.81 19.84 18.57
CA THR A 152 10.20 20.90 17.63
C THR A 152 9.51 22.24 17.91
N GLY A 153 8.78 22.34 19.04
CA GLY A 153 8.13 23.57 19.51
C GLY A 153 9.11 24.60 20.04
#